data_AF-A0A4P6AJU4-F1
#
_entry.id   AF-A0A4P6AJU4-F1
#
_cell.length_a   1.000
_cell.length_b   1.000
_cell.length_c   1.000
_cell.angle_alpha   90.00
_cell.angle_beta   90.00
_cell.angle_gamma   90.00
#
_symmetry.space_group_name_H-M   'P 1'
#
loop_
_entity.id
_entity.type
_entity.pdbx_description
1 polymer ?
#
loop_
_entity_poly.entity_id
_entity_poly.type
_entity_poly.pdbx_seq_one_letter_code
_entity_poly.pdbx_strand_id
1 'polypeptide(L)'
;MATCTRILSTILLVAFSLTACAKQQLFMAGDSTMAIKDPKDYPETGWGVPFATFFSDQVDVINLAKNGRSTRTFIEEGLWQHIVDNAKKGDFLIIQFGHNDESEAKKDRYTTPEEYQTNISNMIAFAQEKEMSVILMTPVTRRYFDENEHIEQTHAYSQYVRKLAKSYNNSDESKFLFIDMDEITRRYFQEQGDALSQLRFMHIKPNTHPNYPNGVKDNTHFNELGAREVAQLVLAELKAANHPLSKPLRRVDPKHLKLSY
;
A
#
# COMPACT_ATOMS: atom_id res chain seq x y z
N MET A 1 -57.62 38.67 -45.11
CA MET A 1 -56.93 38.78 -43.81
C MET A 1 -56.17 37.49 -43.58
N ALA A 2 -54.85 37.49 -43.80
CA ALA A 2 -54.00 36.31 -43.67
C ALA A 2 -53.39 36.28 -42.26
N THR A 3 -53.71 35.23 -41.50
CA THR A 3 -53.18 34.98 -40.16
C THR A 3 -51.79 34.35 -40.26
N CYS A 4 -50.79 35.06 -39.75
CA CYS A 4 -49.39 34.64 -39.74
C CYS A 4 -49.12 33.83 -38.47
N THR A 5 -49.08 32.49 -38.58
CA THR A 5 -48.74 31.60 -37.47
C THR A 5 -47.22 31.55 -37.30
N ARG A 6 -46.69 32.14 -36.22
CA ARG A 6 -45.28 32.03 -35.84
C ARG A 6 -45.05 30.71 -35.10
N ILE A 7 -44.24 29.83 -35.67
CA ILE A 7 -43.73 28.63 -35.00
C ILE A 7 -42.49 29.04 -34.21
N LEU A 8 -42.59 29.07 -32.88
CA LEU A 8 -41.44 29.23 -31.99
C LEU A 8 -40.74 27.87 -31.89
N SER A 9 -39.54 27.74 -32.45
CA SER A 9 -38.70 26.55 -32.28
C SER A 9 -37.85 26.70 -31.02
N THR A 10 -38.15 25.89 -30.00
CA THR A 10 -37.38 25.83 -28.75
C THR A 10 -36.14 24.97 -28.98
N ILE A 11 -34.96 25.57 -28.98
CA ILE A 11 -33.69 24.86 -29.04
C ILE A 11 -33.37 24.36 -27.63
N LEU A 12 -33.46 23.05 -27.43
CA LEU A 12 -33.05 22.38 -26.18
C LEU A 12 -31.52 22.23 -26.20
N LEU A 13 -30.80 23.09 -25.48
CA LEU A 13 -29.37 22.93 -25.25
C LEU A 13 -29.16 21.74 -24.29
N VAL A 14 -28.80 20.58 -24.81
CA VAL A 14 -28.29 19.47 -24.01
C VAL A 14 -26.85 19.82 -23.62
N ALA A 15 -26.65 20.28 -22.38
CA ALA A 15 -25.32 20.46 -21.82
C ALA A 15 -24.68 19.07 -21.65
N PHE A 16 -23.80 18.69 -22.58
CA PHE A 16 -22.86 17.60 -22.34
C PHE A 16 -21.87 18.07 -21.29
N SER A 17 -22.12 17.70 -20.03
CA SER A 17 -21.11 17.78 -18.99
C SER A 17 -19.99 16.82 -19.36
N LEU A 18 -18.94 17.33 -20.00
CA LEU A 18 -17.63 16.71 -20.04
C LEU A 18 -17.08 16.74 -18.61
N THR A 19 -17.61 15.89 -17.73
CA THR A 19 -16.89 15.52 -16.52
C THR A 19 -15.66 14.76 -16.97
N ALA A 20 -14.54 15.48 -17.15
CA ALA A 20 -13.24 14.85 -17.09
C ALA A 20 -13.25 13.99 -15.83
N CYS A 21 -13.12 12.67 -15.98
CA CYS A 21 -13.06 11.77 -14.83
C CYS A 21 -11.84 12.20 -14.02
N ALA A 22 -12.08 12.86 -12.88
CA ALA A 22 -11.00 13.34 -12.04
C ALA A 22 -10.16 12.13 -11.61
N LYS A 23 -8.86 12.17 -11.90
CA LYS A 23 -7.92 11.10 -11.56
C LYS A 23 -8.03 10.78 -10.06
N GLN A 24 -8.31 9.52 -9.73
CA GLN A 24 -8.38 9.05 -8.35
C GLN A 24 -6.96 9.01 -7.78
N GLN A 25 -6.79 9.37 -6.53
CA GLN A 25 -5.50 9.27 -5.86
C GLN A 25 -5.45 8.00 -5.02
N LEU A 26 -4.32 7.32 -5.05
CA LEU A 26 -3.98 6.25 -4.12
C LEU A 26 -2.88 6.77 -3.21
N PHE A 27 -3.24 7.04 -1.96
CA PHE A 27 -2.27 7.39 -0.92
C PHE A 27 -1.75 6.11 -0.24
N MET A 28 -0.43 6.03 -0.06
CA MET A 28 0.19 4.91 0.65
C MET A 28 0.91 5.44 1.90
N ALA A 29 0.39 5.11 3.07
CA ALA A 29 0.94 5.49 4.38
C ALA A 29 1.60 4.26 5.02
N GLY A 30 2.92 4.31 5.21
CA GLY A 30 3.66 3.23 5.85
C GLY A 30 5.15 3.47 6.01
N ASP A 31 5.91 2.38 6.14
CA ASP A 31 7.31 2.39 6.54
C ASP A 31 8.30 2.05 5.39
N SER A 32 9.54 1.68 5.76
CA SER A 32 10.60 1.32 4.82
C SER A 32 10.23 0.17 3.88
N THR A 33 9.39 -0.77 4.29
CA THR A 33 9.03 -1.92 3.45
C THR A 33 8.14 -1.54 2.26
N MET A 34 7.51 -0.36 2.30
CA MET A 34 6.67 0.20 1.25
C MET A 34 7.31 1.41 0.53
N ALA A 35 8.26 2.09 1.18
CA ALA A 35 8.84 3.36 0.77
C ALA A 35 9.63 3.37 -0.56
N ILE A 36 9.59 4.53 -1.22
CA ILE A 36 10.59 4.93 -2.22
C ILE A 36 11.91 5.22 -1.49
N LYS A 37 13.03 4.74 -2.03
CA LYS A 37 14.36 4.85 -1.39
C LYS A 37 15.22 5.94 -2.00
N ASP A 38 16.06 6.52 -1.16
CA ASP A 38 17.12 7.41 -1.62
C ASP A 38 18.21 6.57 -2.32
N PRO A 39 18.91 7.09 -3.34
CA PRO A 39 19.94 6.34 -4.07
C PRO A 39 21.05 5.73 -3.21
N LYS A 40 21.30 6.29 -2.02
CA LYS A 40 22.26 5.77 -1.02
C LYS A 40 21.83 4.44 -0.38
N ASP A 41 20.54 4.11 -0.44
CA ASP A 41 19.99 2.89 0.17
C ASP A 41 19.80 1.79 -0.90
N TYR A 42 19.98 2.08 -2.20
CA TYR A 42 19.88 1.05 -3.24
C TYR A 42 20.89 -0.09 -3.03
N PRO A 43 20.54 -1.36 -3.34
CA PRO A 43 19.34 -1.80 -4.06
C PRO A 43 18.10 -2.06 -3.20
N GLU A 44 18.07 -1.57 -1.96
CA GLU A 44 16.85 -1.62 -1.14
C GLU A 44 15.71 -0.91 -1.88
N THR A 45 14.50 -1.46 -1.82
CA THR A 45 13.28 -0.78 -2.29
C THR A 45 12.05 -1.30 -1.57
N GLY A 46 11.03 -0.44 -1.42
CA GLY A 46 9.74 -0.85 -0.89
C GLY A 46 8.81 -1.44 -1.96
N TRP A 47 7.87 -2.28 -1.55
CA TRP A 47 6.88 -2.90 -2.44
C TRP A 47 5.94 -1.88 -3.12
N GLY A 48 5.75 -0.71 -2.51
CA GLY A 48 4.96 0.37 -3.10
C GLY A 48 5.53 0.91 -4.41
N VAL A 49 6.85 0.76 -4.63
CA VAL A 49 7.53 1.21 -5.86
C VAL A 49 7.07 0.41 -7.08
N PRO A 50 7.21 -0.93 -7.15
CA PRO A 50 6.65 -1.70 -8.26
C PRO A 50 5.12 -1.67 -8.29
N PHE A 51 4.44 -1.60 -7.14
CA PHE A 51 2.97 -1.52 -7.08
C PHE A 51 2.41 -0.30 -7.81
N ALA A 52 3.07 0.86 -7.68
CA ALA A 52 2.69 2.09 -8.39
C ALA A 52 2.68 1.91 -9.92
N THR A 53 3.42 0.94 -10.45
CA THR A 53 3.49 0.66 -11.88
C THR A 53 2.34 -0.19 -12.41
N PHE A 54 1.42 -0.68 -11.57
CA PHE A 54 0.31 -1.52 -12.04
C PHE A 54 -0.86 -0.73 -12.62
N PHE A 55 -0.95 0.56 -12.32
CA PHE A 55 -2.13 1.37 -12.64
C PHE A 55 -2.00 2.14 -13.97
N SER A 56 -3.15 2.34 -14.60
CA SER A 56 -3.32 3.27 -15.72
C SER A 56 -3.21 4.72 -15.26
N ASP A 57 -3.35 5.66 -16.19
CA ASP A 57 -3.42 7.10 -15.93
C ASP A 57 -4.68 7.54 -15.17
N GLN A 58 -5.60 6.63 -14.86
CA GLN A 58 -6.79 6.91 -14.04
C GLN A 58 -6.49 6.96 -12.53
N VAL A 59 -5.36 6.39 -12.08
CA VAL A 59 -4.94 6.43 -10.66
C VAL A 59 -3.59 7.11 -10.52
N ASP A 60 -3.51 8.06 -9.60
CA ASP A 60 -2.26 8.73 -9.22
C ASP A 60 -1.76 8.13 -7.92
N VAL A 61 -0.62 7.44 -7.99
CA VAL A 61 -0.07 6.77 -6.80
C VAL A 61 0.88 7.70 -6.07
N ILE A 62 0.47 8.09 -4.86
CA ILE A 62 1.20 8.99 -3.97
C ILE A 62 1.74 8.14 -2.83
N ASN A 63 2.94 7.58 -3.05
CA ASN A 63 3.62 6.79 -2.04
C ASN A 63 4.36 7.70 -1.05
N LEU A 64 3.76 7.89 0.11
CA LEU A 64 4.30 8.71 1.21
C LEU A 64 5.03 7.86 2.25
N ALA A 65 5.07 6.54 2.08
CA ALA A 65 5.80 5.66 3.00
C ALA A 65 7.27 6.06 3.07
N LYS A 66 7.83 6.04 4.28
CA LYS A 66 9.18 6.57 4.52
C LYS A 66 9.96 5.71 5.50
N ASN A 67 11.26 5.58 5.25
CA ASN A 67 12.15 4.75 6.06
C ASN A 67 12.10 5.15 7.55
N GLY A 68 11.99 4.14 8.41
CA GLY A 68 12.03 4.33 9.86
C GLY A 68 10.79 4.97 10.48
N ARG A 69 9.74 5.29 9.70
CA ARG A 69 8.52 5.88 10.24
C ARG A 69 7.66 4.83 10.93
N SER A 70 7.23 5.17 12.12
CA SER A 70 6.09 4.62 12.84
C SER A 70 4.85 5.45 12.54
N THR A 71 3.68 5.01 13.01
CA THR A 71 2.46 5.83 12.94
C THR A 71 2.64 7.20 13.59
N ARG A 72 3.32 7.27 14.74
CA ARG A 72 3.60 8.53 15.46
C ARG A 72 4.47 9.46 14.64
N THR A 73 5.64 9.00 14.19
CA THR A 73 6.58 9.85 13.43
C THR A 73 6.05 10.22 12.04
N PHE A 74 5.24 9.36 11.41
CA PHE A 74 4.55 9.70 10.16
C PHE A 74 3.59 10.89 10.33
N ILE A 75 2.93 10.99 11.50
CA ILE A 75 2.06 12.12 11.84
C ILE A 75 2.91 13.36 12.21
N GLU A 76 3.85 13.22 13.15
CA GLU A 76 4.67 14.32 13.67
C GLU A 76 5.47 15.04 12.58
N GLU A 77 5.93 14.31 11.56
CA GLU A 77 6.72 14.87 10.46
C GLU A 77 5.88 15.41 9.29
N GLY A 78 4.54 15.44 9.44
CA GLY A 78 3.64 16.03 8.44
C GLY A 78 3.37 15.18 7.21
N LEU A 79 3.83 13.92 7.15
CA LEU A 79 3.50 13.01 6.05
C LEU A 79 2.00 12.67 6.03
N TRP A 80 1.40 12.50 7.21
CA TRP A 80 -0.07 12.37 7.32
C TRP A 80 -0.79 13.64 6.87
N GLN A 81 -0.27 14.82 7.24
CA GLN A 81 -0.89 16.09 6.87
C GLN A 81 -0.98 16.27 5.35
N HIS A 82 0.01 15.77 4.59
CA HIS A 82 -0.07 15.76 3.13
C HIS A 82 -1.29 15.01 2.60
N ILE A 83 -1.66 13.88 3.22
CA ILE A 83 -2.88 13.14 2.85
C ILE A 83 -4.11 13.98 3.21
N VAL A 84 -4.14 14.56 4.42
CA VAL A 84 -5.25 15.38 4.90
C VAL A 84 -5.57 16.54 3.96
N ASP A 85 -4.53 17.20 3.45
CA ASP A 85 -4.67 18.40 2.62
C ASP A 85 -5.08 18.09 1.18
N ASN A 86 -4.79 16.89 0.68
CA ASN A 86 -4.94 16.55 -0.74
C ASN A 86 -6.04 15.51 -1.03
N ALA A 87 -6.44 14.73 -0.03
CA ALA A 87 -7.43 13.67 -0.22
C ALA A 87 -8.83 14.21 -0.54
N LYS A 88 -9.50 13.54 -1.48
CA LYS A 88 -10.87 13.84 -1.90
C LYS A 88 -11.73 12.56 -1.95
N LYS A 89 -13.03 12.78 -2.08
CA LYS A 89 -14.03 11.71 -2.25
C LYS A 89 -13.65 10.76 -3.38
N GLY A 90 -13.72 9.46 -3.10
CA GLY A 90 -13.45 8.39 -4.06
C GLY A 90 -11.97 8.05 -4.26
N ASP A 91 -11.06 8.68 -3.50
CA ASP A 91 -9.66 8.26 -3.43
C ASP A 91 -9.49 6.98 -2.59
N PHE A 92 -8.30 6.40 -2.64
CA PHE A 92 -7.90 5.21 -1.92
C PHE A 92 -6.81 5.54 -0.89
N LEU A 93 -6.83 4.87 0.25
CA LEU A 93 -5.80 4.95 1.28
C LEU A 93 -5.33 3.55 1.68
N ILE A 94 -4.07 3.24 1.46
CA ILE A 94 -3.40 2.08 2.05
C ILE A 94 -2.71 2.51 3.35
N ILE A 95 -2.96 1.78 4.43
CA ILE A 95 -2.33 1.97 5.74
C ILE A 95 -1.59 0.68 6.12
N GLN A 96 -0.26 0.75 6.22
CA GLN A 96 0.58 -0.38 6.63
C GLN A 96 1.75 0.08 7.52
N PHE A 97 1.65 -0.17 8.81
CA PHE A 97 2.67 0.16 9.82
C PHE A 97 2.83 -0.97 10.82
N GLY A 98 3.92 -0.95 11.60
CA GLY A 98 4.15 -1.89 12.70
C GLY A 98 5.63 -2.05 13.03
N HIS A 99 6.51 -2.16 12.03
CA HIS A 99 7.94 -2.46 12.22
C HIS A 99 8.65 -1.48 13.16
N ASN A 100 8.35 -0.19 13.02
CA ASN A 100 9.00 0.87 13.79
C ASN A 100 8.22 1.20 15.06
N ASP A 101 6.89 1.05 15.04
CA ASP A 101 6.01 1.22 16.19
C ASP A 101 6.38 0.25 17.31
N GLU A 102 6.67 -1.02 16.99
CA GLU A 102 7.04 -2.07 17.96
C GLU A 102 8.51 -2.01 18.42
N SER A 103 9.32 -1.08 17.90
CA SER A 103 10.75 -0.98 18.22
C SER A 103 11.00 -0.29 19.57
N GLU A 104 10.63 -0.92 20.70
CA GLU A 104 10.72 -0.34 22.06
C GLU A 104 12.10 0.25 22.42
N ALA A 105 13.19 -0.35 21.93
CA ALA A 105 14.55 0.13 22.17
C ALA A 105 14.87 1.45 21.44
N LYS A 106 14.12 1.81 20.40
CA LYS A 106 14.33 2.99 19.57
C LYS A 106 13.27 4.04 19.90
N LYS A 107 13.50 4.75 21.01
CA LYS A 107 12.54 5.71 21.61
C LYS A 107 12.16 6.85 20.67
N ASP A 108 13.02 7.22 19.74
CA ASP A 108 12.76 8.23 18.72
C ASP A 108 11.57 7.88 17.81
N ARG A 109 11.29 6.59 17.61
CA ARG A 109 10.24 6.11 16.70
C ARG A 109 9.24 5.14 17.32
N TYR A 110 9.53 4.58 18.50
CA TYR A 110 8.59 3.75 19.25
C TYR A 110 7.24 4.45 19.42
N THR A 111 6.16 3.68 19.33
CA THR A 111 4.77 4.13 19.54
C THR A 111 4.09 3.09 20.41
N THR A 112 3.45 3.46 21.52
CA THR A 112 2.84 2.46 22.41
C THR A 112 1.69 1.71 21.71
N PRO A 113 1.30 0.51 22.18
CA PRO A 113 0.13 -0.19 21.64
C PRO A 113 -1.15 0.65 21.63
N GLU A 114 -1.37 1.47 22.66
CA GLU A 114 -2.52 2.36 22.76
C GLU A 114 -2.45 3.51 21.74
N GLU A 115 -1.30 4.16 21.63
CA GLU A 115 -1.06 5.23 20.65
C GLU A 115 -1.18 4.70 19.23
N TYR A 116 -0.61 3.53 18.94
CA TYR A 116 -0.67 2.89 17.63
C TYR A 116 -2.11 2.63 17.20
N GLN A 117 -2.92 2.00 18.07
CA GLN A 117 -4.32 1.74 17.78
C GLN A 117 -5.10 3.04 17.59
N THR A 118 -4.82 4.06 18.40
CA THR A 118 -5.44 5.38 18.29
C THR A 118 -5.09 6.05 16.95
N ASN A 119 -3.81 6.04 16.57
CA ASN A 119 -3.34 6.63 15.33
C ASN A 119 -3.98 5.97 14.11
N ILE A 120 -3.96 4.63 14.04
CA ILE A 120 -4.59 3.88 12.95
C ILE A 120 -6.10 4.15 12.90
N SER A 121 -6.78 4.15 14.04
CA SER A 121 -8.23 4.44 14.10
C SER A 121 -8.57 5.84 13.60
N ASN A 122 -7.75 6.84 13.95
CA ASN A 122 -7.91 8.21 13.47
C ASN A 122 -7.68 8.32 11.96
N MET A 123 -6.69 7.63 11.41
CA MET A 123 -6.46 7.59 9.96
C MET A 123 -7.64 6.96 9.22
N ILE A 124 -8.20 5.86 9.74
CA ILE A 124 -9.39 5.21 9.16
C ILE A 124 -10.60 6.13 9.25
N ALA A 125 -10.85 6.75 10.41
CA ALA A 125 -11.98 7.65 10.61
C ALA A 125 -11.93 8.86 9.65
N PHE A 126 -10.77 9.48 9.49
CA PHE A 126 -10.57 10.56 8.52
C PHE A 126 -10.91 10.12 7.08
N ALA A 127 -10.37 8.97 6.67
CA ALA A 127 -10.60 8.45 5.32
C ALA A 127 -12.09 8.14 5.07
N GLN A 128 -12.79 7.61 6.07
CA GLN A 128 -14.23 7.37 6.00
C GLN A 128 -15.03 8.69 5.92
N GLU A 129 -14.68 9.70 6.71
CA GLU A 129 -15.29 11.03 6.65
C GLU A 129 -15.12 11.68 5.27
N LYS A 130 -13.98 11.47 4.64
CA LYS A 130 -13.69 11.93 3.27
C LYS A 130 -14.30 11.05 2.18
N GLU A 131 -15.04 10.01 2.52
CA GLU A 131 -15.58 9.01 1.58
C GLU A 131 -14.49 8.38 0.68
N MET A 132 -13.33 8.10 1.27
CA MET A 132 -12.26 7.31 0.67
C MET A 132 -12.48 5.82 0.90
N SER A 133 -11.85 5.00 0.07
CA SER A 133 -11.75 3.55 0.25
C SER A 133 -10.46 3.20 1.01
N VAL A 134 -10.60 2.56 2.17
CA VAL A 134 -9.50 2.21 3.07
C VAL A 134 -9.04 0.78 2.84
N ILE A 135 -7.74 0.58 2.71
CA ILE A 135 -7.11 -0.73 2.67
C ILE A 135 -6.14 -0.82 3.85
N LEU A 136 -6.57 -1.48 4.93
CA LEU A 136 -5.79 -1.67 6.14
C LEU A 136 -4.98 -2.96 6.03
N MET A 137 -3.67 -2.89 6.27
CA MET A 137 -2.79 -4.04 6.20
C MET A 137 -1.98 -4.24 7.48
N THR A 138 -1.78 -5.50 7.90
CA THR A 138 -0.71 -5.84 8.85
C THR A 138 0.66 -5.53 8.23
N PRO A 139 1.73 -5.33 9.03
CA PRO A 139 3.08 -5.24 8.48
C PRO A 139 3.45 -6.51 7.71
N VAL A 140 4.30 -6.41 6.70
CA VAL A 140 4.89 -7.59 6.06
C VAL A 140 5.78 -8.35 7.05
N THR A 141 5.93 -9.66 6.89
CA THR A 141 6.73 -10.48 7.80
C THR A 141 8.23 -10.19 7.71
N ARG A 142 8.96 -10.44 8.79
CA ARG A 142 10.42 -10.60 8.75
C ARG A 142 10.78 -12.06 8.50
N ARG A 143 11.79 -12.29 7.64
CA ARG A 143 12.28 -13.62 7.27
C ARG A 143 13.30 -14.16 8.30
N TYR A 144 12.90 -14.27 9.57
CA TYR A 144 13.71 -14.93 10.59
C TYR A 144 13.26 -16.38 10.73
N PHE A 145 14.12 -17.31 10.33
CA PHE A 145 13.91 -18.74 10.48
C PHE A 145 14.42 -19.22 11.84
N ASP A 146 13.60 -19.99 12.53
CA ASP A 146 13.97 -20.69 13.76
C ASP A 146 14.79 -21.97 13.47
N GLU A 147 15.17 -22.69 14.52
CA GLU A 147 15.93 -23.94 14.42
C GLU A 147 15.19 -25.08 13.70
N ASN A 148 13.87 -24.97 13.54
CA ASN A 148 13.01 -25.94 12.87
C ASN A 148 12.64 -25.50 11.44
N GLU A 149 13.36 -24.51 10.89
CA GLU A 149 13.10 -23.93 9.58
C GLU A 149 11.70 -23.30 9.42
N HIS A 150 11.11 -22.82 10.52
CA HIS A 150 9.88 -22.04 10.50
C HIS A 150 10.17 -20.54 10.62
N ILE A 151 9.45 -19.73 9.84
CA ILE A 151 9.50 -18.27 9.98
C ILE A 151 8.80 -17.86 11.27
N GLU A 152 9.53 -17.18 12.14
CA GLU A 152 9.04 -16.67 13.41
C GLU A 152 7.96 -15.60 13.24
N GLN A 153 6.98 -15.62 14.14
CA GLN A 153 6.00 -14.54 14.25
C GLN A 153 6.63 -13.36 15.02
N THR A 154 7.09 -12.36 14.28
CA THR A 154 7.88 -11.25 14.84
C THR A 154 7.06 -10.00 15.19
N HIS A 155 5.85 -9.89 14.65
CA HIS A 155 5.02 -8.69 14.80
C HIS A 155 3.90 -8.85 15.82
N ALA A 156 4.14 -8.43 17.05
CA ALA A 156 3.10 -8.34 18.08
C ALA A 156 2.00 -7.35 17.66
N TYR A 157 2.32 -6.33 16.86
CA TYR A 157 1.38 -5.28 16.47
C TYR A 157 0.36 -5.73 15.44
N SER A 158 0.63 -6.82 14.69
CA SER A 158 -0.33 -7.40 13.74
C SER A 158 -1.66 -7.76 14.41
N GLN A 159 -1.65 -8.18 15.68
CA GLN A 159 -2.88 -8.53 16.40
C GLN A 159 -3.78 -7.30 16.66
N TYR A 160 -3.19 -6.12 16.84
CA TYR A 160 -3.95 -4.88 17.01
C TYR A 160 -4.63 -4.47 15.71
N VAL A 161 -3.94 -4.61 14.58
CA VAL A 161 -4.53 -4.37 13.25
C VAL A 161 -5.68 -5.35 12.99
N ARG A 162 -5.49 -6.65 13.25
CA ARG A 162 -6.54 -7.68 13.13
C ARG A 162 -7.76 -7.35 14.01
N LYS A 163 -7.53 -6.90 15.24
CA LYS A 163 -8.59 -6.52 16.18
C LYS A 163 -9.33 -5.26 15.71
N LEU A 164 -8.61 -4.24 15.24
CA LEU A 164 -9.18 -3.04 14.67
C LEU A 164 -10.04 -3.38 13.45
N ALA A 165 -9.51 -4.15 12.50
CA ALA A 165 -10.24 -4.61 11.33
C ALA A 165 -11.58 -5.27 11.69
N LYS A 166 -11.61 -6.14 12.71
CA LYS A 166 -12.85 -6.74 13.22
C LYS A 166 -13.82 -5.74 13.85
N SER A 167 -13.32 -4.66 14.46
CA SER A 167 -14.16 -3.62 15.06
C SER A 167 -14.80 -2.69 14.02
N TYR A 168 -14.16 -2.54 12.86
CA TYR A 168 -14.75 -1.88 11.70
C TYR A 168 -15.68 -2.87 10.98
N ASN A 169 -16.95 -2.90 11.38
CA ASN A 169 -17.99 -3.67 10.70
C ASN A 169 -18.22 -3.10 9.29
N ASN A 170 -17.57 -3.69 8.28
CA ASN A 170 -17.80 -3.32 6.89
C ASN A 170 -18.28 -4.54 6.11
N SER A 171 -19.57 -4.55 5.78
CA SER A 171 -20.13 -5.48 4.79
C SER A 171 -19.79 -5.08 3.35
N ASP A 172 -19.11 -3.95 3.16
CA ASP A 172 -18.72 -3.43 1.85
C ASP A 172 -17.19 -3.29 1.75
N GLU A 173 -16.56 -4.35 1.23
CA GLU A 173 -15.11 -4.39 0.98
C GLU A 173 -14.64 -3.32 -0.01
N SER A 174 -15.55 -2.70 -0.78
CA SER A 174 -15.18 -1.59 -1.66
C SER A 174 -14.82 -0.30 -0.90
N LYS A 175 -15.25 -0.17 0.36
CA LYS A 175 -14.98 0.99 1.23
C LYS A 175 -13.93 0.70 2.30
N PHE A 176 -13.85 -0.54 2.78
CA PHE A 176 -12.87 -0.95 3.75
C PHE A 176 -12.47 -2.40 3.51
N LEU A 177 -11.20 -2.60 3.15
CA LEU A 177 -10.61 -3.91 2.96
C LEU A 177 -9.51 -4.13 3.98
N PHE A 178 -9.53 -5.27 4.66
CA PHE A 178 -8.43 -5.72 5.50
C PHE A 178 -7.63 -6.80 4.77
N ILE A 179 -6.30 -6.68 4.77
CA ILE A 179 -5.38 -7.67 4.18
C ILE A 179 -4.33 -8.06 5.21
N ASP A 180 -4.26 -9.34 5.58
CA ASP A 180 -3.29 -9.83 6.54
C ASP A 180 -1.93 -10.13 5.89
N MET A 181 -1.23 -9.08 5.50
CA MET A 181 0.07 -9.18 4.83
C MET A 181 1.13 -9.90 5.65
N ASP A 182 1.09 -9.84 6.98
CA ASP A 182 1.96 -10.62 7.87
C ASP A 182 1.78 -12.13 7.64
N GLU A 183 0.55 -12.63 7.62
CA GLU A 183 0.26 -14.04 7.35
C GLU A 183 0.57 -14.42 5.91
N ILE A 184 0.15 -13.59 4.95
CA ILE A 184 0.32 -13.84 3.52
C ILE A 184 1.81 -13.93 3.16
N THR A 185 2.62 -12.95 3.59
CA THR A 185 4.06 -12.93 3.29
C THR A 185 4.83 -13.99 4.06
N ARG A 186 4.43 -14.29 5.31
CA ARG A 186 5.02 -15.40 6.08
C ARG A 186 4.83 -16.73 5.39
N ARG A 187 3.61 -17.05 4.97
CA ARG A 187 3.33 -18.27 4.19
C ARG A 187 4.12 -18.29 2.88
N TYR A 188 4.11 -17.17 2.15
CA TYR A 188 4.80 -17.07 0.86
C TYR A 188 6.31 -17.34 0.95
N PHE A 189 6.98 -16.78 1.96
CA PHE A 189 8.41 -17.02 2.16
C PHE A 189 8.71 -18.37 2.83
N GLN A 190 7.81 -18.86 3.69
CA GLN A 190 7.92 -20.19 4.30
C GLN A 190 7.93 -21.30 3.24
N GLU A 191 7.02 -21.22 2.25
CA GLU A 191 6.92 -22.20 1.17
C GLU A 191 8.19 -22.29 0.30
N GLN A 192 9.02 -21.23 0.30
CA GLN A 192 10.29 -21.20 -0.41
C GLN A 192 11.47 -21.75 0.41
N GLY A 193 11.32 -21.83 1.74
CA GLY A 193 12.41 -22.12 2.66
C GLY A 193 13.47 -21.01 2.73
N ASP A 194 14.46 -21.18 3.60
CA ASP A 194 15.49 -20.17 3.89
C ASP A 194 16.25 -19.79 2.59
N ALA A 195 16.93 -20.73 1.95
CA ALA A 195 17.82 -20.41 0.82
C ALA A 195 17.15 -19.63 -0.33
N LEU A 196 15.95 -20.01 -0.76
CA LEU A 196 15.27 -19.36 -1.90
C LEU A 196 14.62 -18.04 -1.50
N SER A 197 13.97 -17.97 -0.33
CA SER A 197 13.35 -16.72 0.13
C SER A 197 14.39 -15.61 0.34
N GLN A 198 15.63 -15.97 0.66
CA GLN A 198 16.74 -15.01 0.83
C GLN A 198 16.92 -14.06 -0.37
N LEU A 199 16.66 -14.55 -1.58
CA LEU A 199 16.86 -13.79 -2.82
C LEU A 199 15.95 -12.55 -2.94
N ARG A 200 14.95 -12.41 -2.07
CA ARG A 200 14.01 -11.27 -2.02
C ARG A 200 14.45 -10.16 -1.07
N PHE A 201 15.46 -10.41 -0.24
CA PHE A 201 15.85 -9.55 0.86
C PHE A 201 17.24 -8.95 0.63
N MET A 202 17.60 -7.99 1.50
CA MET A 202 18.89 -7.29 1.47
C MET A 202 20.02 -8.18 2.02
N HIS A 203 20.40 -9.16 1.20
CA HIS A 203 21.52 -10.06 1.45
C HIS A 203 22.61 -9.83 0.40
N ILE A 204 23.53 -8.92 0.73
CA ILE A 204 24.58 -8.46 -0.18
C ILE A 204 25.94 -8.87 0.39
N LYS A 205 26.78 -9.45 -0.46
CA LYS A 205 28.14 -9.85 -0.07
C LYS A 205 29.04 -8.61 0.07
N PRO A 206 30.08 -8.65 0.91
CA PRO A 206 31.11 -7.60 0.92
C PRO A 206 31.69 -7.37 -0.47
N ASN A 207 32.01 -6.10 -0.78
CA ASN A 207 32.62 -5.66 -2.03
C ASN A 207 31.81 -5.94 -3.32
N THR A 208 30.49 -6.16 -3.24
CA THR A 208 29.64 -6.32 -4.44
C THR A 208 28.71 -5.16 -4.75
N HIS A 209 28.57 -4.18 -3.85
CA HIS A 209 27.72 -3.01 -4.06
C HIS A 209 28.32 -1.75 -3.41
N PRO A 210 28.33 -0.58 -4.07
CA PRO A 210 28.96 0.64 -3.54
C PRO A 210 28.33 1.15 -2.25
N ASN A 211 27.00 1.01 -2.09
CA ASN A 211 26.30 1.43 -0.87
C ASN A 211 26.50 0.47 0.32
N TYR A 212 26.94 -0.77 0.06
CA TYR A 212 27.11 -1.81 1.08
C TYR A 212 28.50 -2.46 0.95
N PRO A 213 29.61 -1.71 1.14
CA PRO A 213 30.96 -2.20 0.92
C PRO A 213 31.31 -3.37 1.85
N ASN A 214 30.77 -3.39 3.06
CA ASN A 214 30.96 -4.47 4.04
C ASN A 214 29.92 -5.59 3.91
N GLY A 215 29.03 -5.52 2.91
CA GLY A 215 27.87 -6.39 2.79
C GLY A 215 26.80 -6.10 3.83
N VAL A 216 25.68 -6.81 3.71
CA VAL A 216 24.55 -6.76 4.65
C VAL A 216 23.80 -8.10 4.61
N LYS A 217 23.25 -8.51 5.75
CA LYS A 217 22.25 -9.57 5.85
C LYS A 217 21.08 -9.02 6.63
N ASP A 218 20.02 -8.68 5.92
CA ASP A 218 18.83 -8.06 6.47
C ASP A 218 17.58 -8.77 5.95
N ASN A 219 16.83 -9.36 6.88
CA ASN A 219 15.61 -10.14 6.64
C ASN A 219 14.31 -9.30 6.79
N THR A 220 14.43 -7.98 6.86
CA THR A 220 13.28 -7.05 6.92
C THR A 220 13.11 -6.32 5.60
N HIS A 221 14.19 -5.81 5.03
CA HIS A 221 14.12 -4.96 3.85
C HIS A 221 14.27 -5.75 2.55
N PHE A 222 13.43 -5.40 1.57
CA PHE A 222 13.42 -6.04 0.27
C PHE A 222 14.43 -5.42 -0.69
N ASN A 223 14.91 -6.25 -1.62
CA ASN A 223 15.45 -5.79 -2.89
C ASN A 223 14.32 -5.70 -3.94
N GLU A 224 14.68 -5.41 -5.20
CA GLU A 224 13.70 -5.27 -6.29
C GLU A 224 12.81 -6.50 -6.52
N LEU A 225 13.37 -7.72 -6.38
CA LEU A 225 12.60 -8.96 -6.57
C LEU A 225 11.56 -9.12 -5.46
N GLY A 226 11.98 -8.97 -4.20
CA GLY A 226 11.07 -9.08 -3.06
C GLY A 226 9.96 -8.04 -3.07
N ALA A 227 10.31 -6.78 -3.34
CA ALA A 227 9.34 -5.69 -3.45
C ALA A 227 8.31 -5.96 -4.55
N ARG A 228 8.74 -6.51 -5.69
CA ARG A 228 7.85 -6.84 -6.82
C ARG A 228 6.89 -7.98 -6.47
N GLU A 229 7.39 -9.05 -5.88
CA GLU A 229 6.56 -10.21 -5.50
C GLU A 229 5.54 -9.81 -4.42
N VAL A 230 5.94 -9.03 -3.41
CA VAL A 230 5.02 -8.51 -2.39
C VAL A 230 3.95 -7.60 -3.00
N ALA A 231 4.32 -6.72 -3.95
CA ALA A 231 3.34 -5.92 -4.68
C ALA A 231 2.33 -6.79 -5.46
N GLN A 232 2.78 -7.90 -6.05
CA GLN A 232 1.91 -8.85 -6.74
C GLN A 232 0.95 -9.56 -5.79
N LEU A 233 1.39 -9.91 -4.58
CA LEU A 233 0.52 -10.45 -3.53
C LEU A 233 -0.59 -9.45 -3.18
N VAL A 234 -0.25 -8.17 -2.96
CA VAL A 234 -1.26 -7.12 -2.70
C VAL A 234 -2.26 -7.00 -3.85
N LEU A 235 -1.80 -7.03 -5.11
CA LEU A 235 -2.70 -6.99 -6.26
C LEU A 235 -3.60 -8.24 -6.35
N ALA A 236 -3.09 -9.41 -5.98
CA ALA A 236 -3.87 -10.65 -5.96
C ALA A 236 -5.02 -10.56 -4.95
N GLU A 237 -4.74 -10.06 -3.74
CA GLU A 237 -5.76 -9.84 -2.71
C GLU A 237 -6.81 -8.81 -3.14
N LEU A 238 -6.39 -7.69 -3.74
CA LEU A 238 -7.33 -6.69 -4.29
C LEU A 238 -8.24 -7.28 -5.37
N LYS A 239 -7.71 -8.18 -6.21
CA LYS A 239 -8.50 -8.87 -7.24
C LYS A 239 -9.45 -9.90 -6.62
N ALA A 240 -9.00 -10.66 -5.62
CA ALA A 240 -9.80 -11.66 -4.91
C ALA A 240 -11.01 -11.01 -4.21
N ALA A 241 -10.80 -9.86 -3.57
CA ALA A 241 -11.85 -9.04 -2.96
C ALA A 241 -12.71 -8.26 -3.99
N ASN A 242 -12.43 -8.40 -5.29
CA ASN A 242 -13.06 -7.61 -6.36
C ASN A 242 -13.01 -6.09 -6.10
N HIS A 243 -11.97 -5.63 -5.40
CA HIS A 243 -11.85 -4.26 -4.91
C HIS A 243 -11.79 -3.25 -6.08
N PRO A 244 -12.41 -2.05 -5.99
CA PRO A 244 -12.41 -1.07 -7.08
C PRO A 244 -11.01 -0.66 -7.56
N LEU A 245 -10.02 -0.62 -6.66
CA LEU A 245 -8.62 -0.34 -7.00
C LEU A 245 -8.03 -1.37 -7.96
N SER A 246 -8.57 -2.60 -8.05
CA SER A 246 -8.11 -3.62 -9.01
C SER A 246 -8.61 -3.40 -10.45
N LYS A 247 -9.43 -2.37 -10.71
CA LYS A 247 -10.04 -2.11 -12.03
C LYS A 247 -9.22 -1.19 -12.93
N PRO A 248 -8.71 -0.03 -12.47
CA PRO A 248 -7.96 0.90 -13.33
C PRO A 248 -6.50 0.46 -13.58
N LEU A 249 -6.26 -0.83 -13.82
CA LEU A 249 -4.94 -1.37 -14.15
C LEU A 249 -4.48 -0.94 -15.54
N ARG A 250 -3.16 -0.96 -15.78
CA ARG A 250 -2.59 -0.68 -17.10
C ARG A 250 -3.23 -1.54 -18.18
N ARG A 251 -3.48 -0.92 -19.33
CA ARG A 251 -3.99 -1.63 -20.50
C ARG A 251 -2.98 -2.70 -20.94
N VAL A 252 -3.45 -3.94 -21.03
CA VAL A 252 -2.64 -5.05 -21.52
C VAL A 252 -2.39 -4.86 -23.02
N ASP A 253 -1.14 -4.96 -23.45
CA ASP A 253 -0.81 -5.06 -24.87
C ASP A 253 -1.49 -6.33 -25.44
N PRO A 254 -2.32 -6.24 -26.48
CA PRO A 254 -3.03 -7.39 -27.03
C PRO A 254 -2.13 -8.59 -27.38
N LYS A 255 -0.84 -8.38 -27.66
CA LYS A 255 0.10 -9.48 -27.91
C LYS A 255 0.34 -10.34 -26.67
N HIS A 256 0.27 -9.76 -25.47
CA HIS A 256 0.47 -10.46 -24.22
C HIS A 256 -0.73 -11.35 -23.85
N LEU A 257 -1.92 -11.07 -24.37
CA LEU A 257 -3.12 -11.91 -24.14
C LEU A 257 -3.03 -13.30 -24.77
N LYS A 258 -2.04 -13.51 -25.64
CA LYS A 258 -1.78 -14.81 -26.28
C LYS A 258 -0.80 -15.68 -25.48
N LEU A 259 -0.19 -15.13 -24.43
CA LEU A 259 0.74 -15.85 -23.57
C LEU A 259 -0.05 -16.65 -22.53
N SER A 260 0.39 -17.88 -22.26
CA SER A 260 -0.10 -18.72 -21.18
C SER A 260 1.07 -19.15 -20.31
N TYR A 261 0.83 -19.27 -19.01
CA TYR A 261 1.74 -19.90 -18.07
C TYR A 261 1.73 -21.41 -18.25
#